data_AF-A0A9Y2IPK1-F1
#
_entry.id   AF-A0A9Y2IPK1-F1
#
_cell.length_a   1.000
_cell.length_b   1.000
_cell.length_c   1.000
_cell.angle_alpha   90.00
_cell.angle_beta   90.00
_cell.angle_gamma   90.00
#
_symmetry.space_group_name_H-M   'P 1'
#
loop_
_entity.id
_entity.type
_entity.pdbx_description
1 polymer ?
#
loop_
_entity_poly.entity_id
_entity_poly.type
_entity_poly.pdbx_seq_one_letter_code
_entity_poly.pdbx_strand_id
1 'polypeptide(L)'
;MREKSRLPVVGIGADGWAGLAERARKAVLEADVVLGAPRQLATLPEGVRTQAWPSPLLPALDDVLAEHAGRRVCVLASGDPLLSGIGTTLRDRGHEIEVLPAVSSETLARARLGWSFEEIEVVTVVGRAVDRVTRVLAPRRKVLVLGANAAGLRELLRTRGYGESTLTSLENLGAEDERIEDGWTHVPGPLTVFALVCAGPALPLTGLPDSAFEHDGQLTKRDVRASALAHLAPVPGELLWDVGAGAGSVGIEWSRAHPLNRAIAIERDPARAERITRNAATLGVPELRVVTGPAPDALATLPHPDAVFIGGGLTVPGLLDACLATGARVVAHGVTLEAEQILANAYASRGGELTRIAVDHAQPLGGFTGWTPSRTVTSWSSR
;
A
#
# COMPACT_ATOMS: atom_id res chain seq x y z
N MET A 1 -18.98 25.64 -27.72
CA MET A 1 -18.18 24.66 -26.95
C MET A 1 -19.11 23.52 -26.59
N ARG A 2 -18.90 22.29 -27.08
CA ARG A 2 -19.61 21.14 -26.50
C ARG A 2 -19.02 20.95 -25.10
N GLU A 3 -19.84 21.00 -24.06
CA GLU A 3 -19.44 20.48 -22.76
C GLU A 3 -18.88 19.07 -23.00
N LYS A 4 -17.64 18.82 -22.58
CA LYS A 4 -17.14 17.45 -22.51
C LYS A 4 -18.06 16.71 -21.54
N SER A 5 -18.94 15.87 -22.08
CA SER A 5 -19.81 15.03 -21.26
C SER A 5 -18.92 14.11 -20.44
N ARG A 6 -18.99 14.23 -19.12
CA ARG A 6 -18.29 13.33 -18.19
C ARG A 6 -18.92 11.94 -18.30
N LEU A 7 -18.11 10.89 -18.16
CA LEU A 7 -18.57 9.50 -18.14
C LEU A 7 -19.28 9.21 -16.81
N PRO A 8 -20.59 8.93 -16.78
CA PRO A 8 -21.28 8.55 -15.56
C PRO A 8 -20.79 7.19 -15.06
N VAL A 9 -20.38 7.15 -13.78
CA VAL A 9 -20.00 5.94 -13.07
C VAL A 9 -20.96 5.78 -11.89
N VAL A 10 -21.93 4.90 -12.08
CA VAL A 10 -23.02 4.61 -11.16
C VAL A 10 -22.64 3.49 -10.22
N GLY A 11 -22.61 3.81 -8.93
CA GLY A 11 -22.58 2.84 -7.86
C GLY A 11 -23.88 2.04 -7.79
N ILE A 12 -23.78 0.72 -7.70
CA ILE A 12 -24.90 -0.20 -7.50
C ILE A 12 -24.55 -1.21 -6.40
N GLY A 13 -25.44 -1.32 -5.40
CA GLY A 13 -25.32 -2.26 -4.29
C GLY A 13 -25.73 -3.67 -4.68
N ALA A 14 -25.71 -4.59 -3.70
CA ALA A 14 -26.19 -5.96 -3.91
C ALA A 14 -27.73 -6.03 -4.02
N ASP A 15 -28.43 -5.00 -3.54
CA ASP A 15 -29.86 -4.72 -3.72
C ASP A 15 -30.23 -4.28 -5.16
N GLY A 16 -29.24 -4.12 -6.04
CA GLY A 16 -29.46 -3.93 -7.47
C GLY A 16 -30.20 -2.65 -7.84
N TRP A 17 -31.03 -2.72 -8.88
CA TRP A 17 -31.79 -1.58 -9.41
C TRP A 17 -32.71 -0.91 -8.38
N ALA A 18 -33.28 -1.70 -7.47
CA ALA A 18 -34.16 -1.22 -6.42
C ALA A 18 -33.44 -0.25 -5.46
N GLY A 19 -32.15 -0.45 -5.22
CA GLY A 19 -31.31 0.39 -4.38
C GLY A 19 -30.86 1.72 -5.01
N LEU A 20 -31.01 1.89 -6.33
CA LEU A 20 -30.52 3.09 -7.02
C LEU A 20 -31.40 4.32 -6.75
N ALA A 21 -30.74 5.44 -6.44
CA ALA A 21 -31.38 6.76 -6.40
C ALA A 21 -31.85 7.20 -7.80
N GLU A 22 -32.84 8.10 -7.84
CA GLU A 22 -33.47 8.56 -9.10
C GLU A 22 -32.45 9.09 -10.12
N ARG A 23 -31.47 9.89 -9.68
CA ARG A 23 -30.41 10.41 -10.56
C ARG A 23 -29.56 9.29 -11.18
N ALA A 24 -29.24 8.26 -10.41
CA ALA A 24 -28.49 7.11 -10.90
C ALA A 24 -29.32 6.28 -11.90
N ARG A 25 -30.60 6.05 -11.59
CA ARG A 25 -31.54 5.38 -12.50
C ARG A 25 -31.66 6.12 -13.83
N LYS A 26 -31.79 7.45 -13.79
CA LYS A 26 -31.83 8.30 -14.98
C LYS A 26 -30.58 8.15 -15.83
N ALA A 27 -29.39 8.21 -15.23
CA ALA A 27 -28.13 8.04 -15.95
C ALA A 27 -28.02 6.67 -16.66
N VAL A 28 -28.51 5.60 -16.02
CA VAL A 28 -28.55 4.25 -16.61
C VAL A 28 -29.55 4.17 -17.77
N LEU A 29 -30.76 4.70 -17.62
CA LEU A 29 -31.82 4.65 -18.64
C LEU A 29 -31.54 5.53 -19.85
N GLU A 30 -30.85 6.66 -19.65
CA GLU A 30 -30.47 7.57 -20.73
C GLU A 30 -29.19 7.12 -21.47
N ALA A 31 -28.48 6.10 -20.98
CA ALA A 31 -27.30 5.59 -21.66
C ALA A 31 -27.68 4.78 -22.91
N ASP A 32 -26.90 4.92 -23.97
CA ASP A 32 -27.02 4.08 -25.16
C ASP A 32 -26.43 2.69 -24.92
N VAL A 33 -25.53 2.56 -23.93
CA VAL A 33 -24.95 1.30 -23.45
C VAL A 33 -24.48 1.42 -22.00
N VAL A 34 -24.75 0.39 -21.21
CA VAL A 34 -24.32 0.28 -19.82
C VAL A 34 -23.25 -0.81 -19.69
N LEU A 35 -22.07 -0.43 -19.21
CA LEU A 35 -20.94 -1.32 -18.96
C LEU A 35 -20.88 -1.73 -17.50
N GLY A 36 -20.63 -3.00 -17.21
CA GLY A 36 -20.63 -3.48 -15.83
C GLY A 36 -20.25 -4.94 -15.70
N ALA A 37 -20.11 -5.40 -14.46
CA ALA A 37 -19.95 -6.83 -14.21
C ALA A 37 -21.28 -7.58 -14.44
N PRO A 38 -21.26 -8.85 -14.89
CA PRO A 38 -22.49 -9.59 -15.21
C PRO A 38 -23.56 -9.56 -14.10
N ARG A 39 -23.15 -9.73 -12.83
CA ARG A 39 -24.05 -9.67 -11.68
C ARG A 39 -24.78 -8.33 -11.53
N GLN A 40 -24.13 -7.21 -11.91
CA GLN A 40 -24.71 -5.88 -11.80
C GLN A 40 -25.71 -5.66 -12.94
N LEU A 41 -25.29 -6.03 -14.16
CA LEU A 41 -26.10 -5.92 -15.36
C LEU A 41 -27.39 -6.74 -15.27
N ALA A 42 -27.34 -7.91 -14.64
CA ALA A 42 -28.50 -8.77 -14.43
C ALA A 42 -29.60 -8.16 -13.55
N THR A 43 -29.29 -7.10 -12.79
CA THR A 43 -30.29 -6.41 -11.94
C THR A 43 -31.01 -5.28 -12.66
N LEU A 44 -30.55 -4.88 -13.86
CA LEU A 44 -31.11 -3.76 -14.60
C LEU A 44 -32.46 -4.14 -15.23
N PRO A 45 -33.37 -3.16 -15.43
CA PRO A 45 -34.65 -3.40 -16.08
C PRO A 45 -34.46 -3.84 -17.54
N GLU A 46 -35.47 -4.54 -18.07
CA GLU A 46 -35.52 -4.92 -19.48
C GLU A 46 -35.44 -3.69 -20.40
N GLY A 47 -34.84 -3.86 -21.58
CA GLY A 47 -34.68 -2.79 -22.57
C GLY A 47 -33.41 -1.94 -22.40
N VAL A 48 -32.71 -2.04 -21.27
CA VAL A 48 -31.38 -1.42 -21.12
C VAL A 48 -30.35 -2.23 -21.92
N ARG A 49 -29.68 -1.58 -22.87
CA ARG A 49 -28.59 -2.21 -23.60
C ARG A 49 -27.36 -2.32 -22.71
N THR A 50 -26.91 -3.55 -22.46
CA THR A 50 -25.77 -3.83 -21.57
C THR A 50 -24.60 -4.47 -22.32
N GLN A 51 -23.39 -4.27 -21.81
CA GLN A 51 -22.19 -5.00 -22.24
C GLN A 51 -21.34 -5.31 -21.01
N ALA A 52 -20.98 -6.59 -20.84
CA ALA A 52 -20.15 -7.02 -19.73
C ALA A 52 -18.72 -6.50 -19.89
N TRP A 53 -18.06 -6.24 -18.76
CA TRP A 53 -16.63 -5.97 -18.73
C TRP A 53 -15.81 -7.10 -19.37
N PRO A 54 -14.71 -6.79 -20.08
CA PRO A 54 -13.80 -7.81 -20.59
C PRO A 54 -13.08 -8.51 -19.43
N SER A 55 -12.59 -9.72 -19.70
CA SER A 55 -11.76 -10.48 -18.78
C SER A 55 -10.47 -10.91 -19.51
N PRO A 56 -9.28 -10.43 -19.09
CA PRO A 56 -9.01 -9.51 -17.99
C PRO A 56 -9.45 -8.05 -18.29
N LEU A 57 -9.86 -7.32 -17.25
CA LEU A 57 -10.40 -5.97 -17.40
C LEU A 57 -9.36 -4.93 -17.85
N LEU A 58 -8.25 -4.80 -17.11
CA LEU A 58 -7.32 -3.68 -17.27
C LEU A 58 -6.64 -3.57 -18.64
N PRO A 59 -6.23 -4.67 -19.31
CA PRO A 59 -5.60 -4.57 -20.62
C PRO A 59 -6.54 -4.10 -21.73
N ALA A 60 -7.85 -4.34 -21.59
CA ALA A 60 -8.85 -4.09 -22.63
C ALA A 60 -9.85 -2.96 -22.27
N LEU A 61 -9.68 -2.31 -21.11
CA LEU A 61 -10.62 -1.32 -20.59
C LEU A 61 -10.79 -0.13 -21.55
N ASP A 62 -9.67 0.43 -22.03
CA ASP A 62 -9.70 1.61 -22.89
C ASP A 62 -10.24 1.27 -24.29
N ASP A 63 -9.91 0.08 -24.81
CA ASP A 63 -10.41 -0.41 -26.10
C ASP A 63 -11.93 -0.56 -26.07
N VAL A 64 -12.48 -1.18 -25.02
CA VAL A 64 -13.94 -1.34 -24.85
C VAL A 64 -14.65 0.01 -24.74
N LEU A 65 -14.05 0.99 -24.07
CA LEU A 65 -14.61 2.35 -24.03
C LEU A 65 -14.55 3.02 -25.40
N ALA A 66 -13.46 2.81 -26.15
CA ALA A 66 -13.28 3.37 -27.50
C ALA A 66 -14.27 2.78 -28.53
N GLU A 67 -14.66 1.50 -28.40
CA GLU A 67 -15.72 0.87 -29.22
C GLU A 67 -17.07 1.59 -29.13
N HIS A 68 -17.28 2.39 -28.08
CA HIS A 68 -18.50 3.16 -27.86
C HIS A 68 -18.29 4.67 -28.02
N ALA A 69 -17.21 5.08 -28.69
CA ALA A 69 -16.98 6.48 -29.00
C ALA A 69 -18.19 7.11 -29.71
N GLY A 70 -18.61 8.29 -29.23
CA GLY A 70 -19.79 9.00 -29.74
C GLY A 70 -21.13 8.53 -29.19
N ARG A 71 -21.17 7.47 -28.37
CA ARG A 71 -22.36 7.01 -27.65
C ARG A 71 -22.36 7.52 -26.22
N ARG A 72 -23.55 7.64 -25.62
CA ARG A 72 -23.72 7.89 -24.18
C ARG A 72 -23.44 6.58 -23.43
N VAL A 73 -22.25 6.45 -22.86
CA VAL A 73 -21.87 5.28 -22.06
C VAL A 73 -22.17 5.57 -20.59
N CYS A 74 -22.73 4.59 -19.88
CA CYS A 74 -22.78 4.58 -18.41
C CYS A 74 -22.00 3.38 -17.90
N VAL A 75 -21.25 3.56 -16.82
CA VAL A 75 -20.48 2.48 -16.17
C VAL A 75 -21.11 2.15 -14.82
N LEU A 76 -21.25 0.85 -14.51
CA LEU A 76 -21.60 0.38 -13.18
C LEU A 76 -20.36 0.03 -12.34
N ALA A 77 -20.41 0.38 -11.07
CA ALA A 77 -19.44 0.06 -10.04
C ALA A 77 -20.14 -0.55 -8.82
N SER A 78 -19.46 -1.41 -8.05
CA SER A 78 -20.06 -1.96 -6.83
C SER A 78 -20.03 -0.92 -5.69
N GLY A 79 -21.19 -0.61 -5.11
CA GLY A 79 -21.29 0.33 -3.99
C GLY A 79 -20.77 1.71 -4.35
N ASP A 80 -19.77 2.21 -3.61
CA ASP A 80 -19.09 3.46 -3.95
C ASP A 80 -18.05 3.24 -5.08
N PRO A 81 -18.18 3.91 -6.24
CA PRO A 81 -17.23 3.78 -7.34
C PRO A 81 -15.76 4.08 -7.02
N LEU A 82 -15.48 4.81 -5.94
CA LEU A 82 -14.14 5.20 -5.50
C LEU A 82 -13.62 4.37 -4.32
N LEU A 83 -14.42 3.47 -3.73
CA LEU A 83 -13.98 2.56 -2.69
C LEU A 83 -13.56 1.20 -3.28
N SER A 84 -12.30 1.09 -3.70
CA SER A 84 -11.80 -0.09 -4.44
C SER A 84 -12.59 -0.38 -5.72
N GLY A 85 -13.24 0.63 -6.28
CA GLY A 85 -14.12 0.52 -7.44
C GLY A 85 -13.41 0.91 -8.75
N ILE A 86 -14.12 0.68 -9.86
CA ILE A 86 -13.65 0.99 -11.22
C ILE A 86 -13.46 2.49 -11.46
N GLY A 87 -14.09 3.36 -10.66
CA GLY A 87 -13.96 4.81 -10.78
C GLY A 87 -12.53 5.30 -10.56
N THR A 88 -11.81 4.72 -9.59
CA THR A 88 -10.39 5.04 -9.36
C THR A 88 -9.54 4.67 -10.57
N THR A 89 -9.71 3.44 -11.08
CA THR A 89 -9.00 2.97 -12.29
C THR A 89 -9.26 3.86 -13.50
N LEU A 90 -10.52 4.28 -13.72
CA LEU A 90 -10.87 5.16 -14.84
C LEU A 90 -10.18 6.53 -14.71
N ARG A 91 -10.16 7.11 -13.51
CA ARG A 91 -9.46 8.38 -13.25
C ARG A 91 -7.95 8.28 -13.46
N ASP A 92 -7.34 7.21 -12.97
CA ASP A 92 -5.89 6.97 -13.11
C ASP A 92 -5.48 6.82 -14.58
N ARG A 93 -6.40 6.38 -15.44
CA ARG A 93 -6.22 6.29 -16.90
C ARG A 93 -6.62 7.56 -17.65
N GLY A 94 -6.95 8.64 -16.94
CA GLY A 94 -7.23 9.96 -17.50
C GLY A 94 -8.67 10.20 -17.95
N HIS A 95 -9.61 9.31 -17.61
CA HIS A 95 -11.02 9.51 -17.94
C HIS A 95 -11.67 10.55 -17.03
N GLU A 96 -12.38 11.52 -17.61
CA GLU A 96 -13.20 12.49 -16.88
C GLU A 96 -14.55 11.83 -16.50
N ILE A 97 -14.74 11.52 -15.22
CA ILE A 97 -15.92 10.80 -14.73
C ILE A 97 -16.87 11.67 -13.89
N GLU A 98 -18.15 11.33 -13.91
CA GLU A 98 -19.15 11.78 -12.94
C GLU A 98 -19.48 10.60 -12.02
N VAL A 99 -19.17 10.72 -10.73
CA VAL A 99 -19.43 9.67 -9.75
C VAL A 99 -20.83 9.83 -9.18
N LEU A 100 -21.65 8.79 -9.33
CA LEU A 100 -22.99 8.68 -8.74
C LEU A 100 -22.95 7.54 -7.71
N PRO A 101 -22.59 7.82 -6.44
CA PRO A 101 -22.30 6.76 -5.48
C PRO A 101 -23.57 6.05 -4.98
N ALA A 102 -23.41 4.78 -4.59
CA ALA A 102 -24.35 4.07 -3.73
C ALA A 102 -23.72 3.85 -2.35
N VAL A 103 -24.53 3.42 -1.37
CA VAL A 103 -24.02 3.04 -0.05
C VAL A 103 -22.99 1.91 -0.23
N SER A 104 -21.79 2.08 0.32
CA SER A 104 -20.70 1.12 0.18
C SER A 104 -20.90 -0.10 1.08
N SER A 105 -20.28 -1.23 0.73
CA SER A 105 -20.27 -2.43 1.58
C SER A 105 -19.57 -2.18 2.92
N GLU A 106 -18.59 -1.29 2.97
CA GLU A 106 -17.94 -0.82 4.19
C GLU A 106 -18.94 -0.12 5.13
N THR A 107 -19.77 0.76 4.57
CA THR A 107 -20.74 1.53 5.35
C THR A 107 -21.87 0.63 5.85
N LEU A 108 -22.34 -0.30 5.02
CA LEU A 108 -23.29 -1.32 5.42
C LEU A 108 -22.70 -2.22 6.52
N ALA A 109 -21.46 -2.68 6.37
CA ALA A 109 -20.81 -3.53 7.36
C ALA A 109 -20.70 -2.84 8.73
N ARG A 110 -20.23 -1.58 8.76
CA ARG A 110 -20.21 -0.77 9.98
C ARG A 110 -21.58 -0.63 10.62
N ALA A 111 -22.61 -0.36 9.82
CA ALA A 111 -23.98 -0.22 10.32
C ALA A 111 -24.50 -1.51 10.97
N ARG A 112 -24.16 -2.69 10.42
CA ARG A 112 -24.53 -3.99 11.00
C ARG A 112 -23.75 -4.32 12.27
N LEU A 113 -22.49 -3.93 12.33
CA LEU A 113 -21.60 -4.21 13.46
C LEU A 113 -21.67 -3.16 14.58
N GLY A 114 -22.32 -2.02 14.33
CA GLY A 114 -22.31 -0.87 15.24
C GLY A 114 -20.92 -0.25 15.38
N TRP A 115 -20.09 -0.29 14.33
CA TRP A 115 -18.73 0.26 14.36
C TRP A 115 -18.71 1.70 13.84
N SER A 116 -18.14 2.62 14.62
CA SER A 116 -17.87 3.99 14.16
C SER A 116 -16.72 3.99 13.14
N PHE A 117 -16.75 4.91 12.18
CA PHE A 117 -15.71 5.00 11.15
C PHE A 117 -14.35 5.37 11.76
N GLU A 118 -14.36 6.22 12.78
CA GLU A 118 -13.20 6.75 13.50
C GLU A 118 -12.43 5.67 14.28
N GLU A 119 -13.05 4.53 14.57
CA GLU A 119 -12.45 3.44 15.35
C GLU A 119 -11.85 2.31 14.49
N ILE A 120 -12.09 2.32 13.17
CA ILE A 120 -11.77 1.21 12.29
C ILE A 120 -10.65 1.56 11.30
N GLU A 121 -10.01 0.53 10.77
CA GLU A 121 -9.22 0.61 9.55
C GLU A 121 -9.93 -0.13 8.42
N VAL A 122 -9.88 0.41 7.21
CA VAL A 122 -10.44 -0.23 6.01
C VAL A 122 -9.29 -0.59 5.08
N VAL A 123 -9.13 -1.89 4.81
CA VAL A 123 -8.08 -2.41 3.93
C VAL A 123 -8.71 -3.16 2.77
N THR A 124 -8.34 -2.80 1.55
CA THR A 124 -8.77 -3.54 0.37
C THR A 124 -7.74 -4.59 -0.06
N VAL A 125 -8.22 -5.80 -0.32
CA VAL A 125 -7.47 -6.88 -0.96
C VAL A 125 -8.04 -7.22 -2.33
N VAL A 126 -8.99 -6.43 -2.83
CA VAL A 126 -9.55 -6.58 -4.18
C VAL A 126 -8.46 -6.27 -5.22
N GLY A 127 -7.97 -7.30 -5.90
CA GLY A 127 -6.87 -7.17 -6.86
C GLY A 127 -5.56 -6.68 -6.22
N ARG A 128 -5.37 -6.93 -4.93
CA ARG A 128 -4.17 -6.56 -4.15
C ARG A 128 -3.76 -7.71 -3.23
N ALA A 129 -2.50 -7.72 -2.81
CA ALA A 129 -2.00 -8.75 -1.89
C ALA A 129 -2.68 -8.65 -0.51
N VAL A 130 -2.97 -9.81 0.09
CA VAL A 130 -3.59 -9.89 1.42
C VAL A 130 -2.67 -9.35 2.51
N ASP A 131 -1.36 -9.42 2.28
CA ASP A 131 -0.29 -8.95 3.16
C ASP A 131 -0.47 -7.52 3.66
N ARG A 132 -1.13 -6.65 2.87
CA ARG A 132 -1.47 -5.26 3.26
C ARG A 132 -2.19 -5.16 4.60
N VAL A 133 -2.96 -6.19 4.96
CA VAL A 133 -3.68 -6.25 6.24
C VAL A 133 -2.69 -6.21 7.41
N THR A 134 -1.50 -6.80 7.28
CA THR A 134 -0.49 -6.82 8.36
C THR A 134 -0.08 -5.44 8.83
N ARG A 135 -0.14 -4.42 7.97
CA ARG A 135 0.23 -3.05 8.35
C ARG A 135 -0.68 -2.46 9.43
N VAL A 136 -1.97 -2.84 9.44
CA VAL A 136 -2.99 -2.27 10.33
C VAL A 136 -3.33 -3.16 11.53
N LEU A 137 -2.73 -4.36 11.61
CA LEU A 137 -2.95 -5.25 12.73
C LEU A 137 -2.34 -4.67 14.01
N ALA A 138 -3.17 -4.60 15.04
CA ALA A 138 -2.78 -4.26 16.40
C ALA A 138 -3.77 -4.88 17.40
N PRO A 139 -3.37 -5.15 18.66
CA PRO A 139 -4.28 -5.69 19.66
C PRO A 139 -5.53 -4.83 19.81
N ARG A 140 -6.70 -5.47 19.81
CA ARG A 140 -8.05 -4.86 19.93
C ARG A 140 -8.45 -3.93 18.77
N ARG A 141 -7.67 -3.85 17.69
CA ARG A 141 -8.02 -3.04 16.52
C ARG A 141 -9.20 -3.68 15.78
N LYS A 142 -10.13 -2.83 15.33
CA LYS A 142 -11.22 -3.21 14.43
C LYS A 142 -10.80 -2.95 12.99
N VAL A 143 -10.90 -3.94 12.12
CA VAL A 143 -10.47 -3.81 10.71
C VAL A 143 -11.54 -4.37 9.80
N LEU A 144 -11.93 -3.61 8.77
CA LEU A 144 -12.73 -4.12 7.65
C LEU A 144 -11.82 -4.45 6.48
N VAL A 145 -11.84 -5.70 6.03
CA VAL A 145 -11.09 -6.18 4.87
C VAL A 145 -12.05 -6.37 3.71
N LEU A 146 -11.87 -5.57 2.66
CA LEU A 146 -12.69 -5.62 1.45
C LEU A 146 -12.11 -6.66 0.48
N GLY A 147 -12.87 -7.71 0.17
CA GLY A 147 -12.53 -8.75 -0.80
C GLY A 147 -12.62 -10.17 -0.23
N ALA A 148 -13.03 -11.12 -1.07
CA ALA A 148 -13.39 -12.49 -0.68
C ALA A 148 -12.20 -13.49 -0.64
N ASN A 149 -11.08 -13.13 -0.02
CA ASN A 149 -9.94 -14.05 0.18
C ASN A 149 -9.84 -14.55 1.63
N ALA A 150 -10.82 -15.35 2.07
CA ALA A 150 -10.86 -15.88 3.43
C ALA A 150 -9.63 -16.71 3.76
N ALA A 151 -9.25 -17.64 2.87
CA ALA A 151 -8.14 -18.56 3.11
C ALA A 151 -6.81 -17.81 3.29
N GLY A 152 -6.51 -16.84 2.42
CA GLY A 152 -5.32 -16.02 2.54
C GLY A 152 -5.32 -15.15 3.80
N LEU A 153 -6.49 -14.59 4.18
CA LEU A 153 -6.60 -13.78 5.40
C LEU A 153 -6.39 -14.63 6.65
N ARG A 154 -7.01 -15.81 6.73
CA ARG A 154 -6.85 -16.74 7.86
C ARG A 154 -5.40 -17.17 8.02
N GLU A 155 -4.74 -17.53 6.93
CA GLU A 155 -3.34 -17.95 6.95
C GLU A 155 -2.40 -16.80 7.34
N LEU A 156 -2.67 -15.58 6.85
CA LEU A 156 -1.96 -14.38 7.25
C LEU A 156 -2.08 -14.15 8.76
N LEU A 157 -3.30 -14.14 9.30
CA LEU A 157 -3.54 -13.92 10.72
C LEU A 157 -2.83 -14.97 11.57
N ARG A 158 -2.97 -16.26 11.22
CA ARG A 158 -2.29 -17.37 11.92
C ARG A 158 -0.77 -17.17 11.94
N THR A 159 -0.17 -16.89 10.78
CA THR A 159 1.28 -16.72 10.64
C THR A 159 1.81 -15.50 11.38
N ARG A 160 0.99 -14.45 11.52
CA ARG A 160 1.36 -13.21 12.23
C ARG A 160 1.09 -13.25 13.73
N GLY A 161 0.60 -14.36 14.26
CA GLY A 161 0.25 -14.49 15.68
C GLY A 161 -1.10 -13.84 16.04
N TYR A 162 -1.97 -13.64 15.04
CA TYR A 162 -3.32 -13.10 15.17
C TYR A 162 -4.42 -14.15 15.00
N GLY A 163 -4.09 -15.45 15.12
CA GLY A 163 -5.03 -16.56 14.91
C GLY A 163 -6.24 -16.55 15.85
N GLU A 164 -6.11 -15.96 17.03
CA GLU A 164 -7.20 -15.82 18.02
C GLU A 164 -8.13 -14.62 17.75
N SER A 165 -7.91 -13.90 16.64
CA SER A 165 -8.76 -12.77 16.27
C SER A 165 -10.18 -13.25 15.92
N THR A 166 -11.19 -12.47 16.28
CA THR A 166 -12.55 -12.71 15.78
C THR A 166 -12.59 -12.30 14.30
N LEU A 167 -13.14 -13.17 13.46
CA LEU A 167 -13.37 -12.93 12.04
C LEU A 167 -14.86 -13.12 11.76
N THR A 168 -15.54 -12.07 11.31
CA THR A 168 -16.94 -12.12 10.89
C THR A 168 -16.99 -11.91 9.39
N SER A 169 -17.68 -12.79 8.66
CA SER A 169 -17.98 -12.58 7.24
C SER A 169 -19.34 -11.88 7.10
N LEU A 170 -19.37 -10.81 6.30
CA LEU A 170 -20.58 -10.09 5.95
C LEU A 170 -20.76 -10.19 4.43
N GLU A 171 -21.74 -10.98 4.02
CA GLU A 171 -21.98 -11.37 2.64
C GLU A 171 -23.22 -10.70 2.08
N ASN A 172 -23.17 -10.33 0.80
CA ASN A 172 -24.31 -9.79 0.04
C ASN A 172 -25.01 -8.61 0.76
N LEU A 173 -24.22 -7.78 1.45
CA LEU A 173 -24.73 -6.64 2.23
C LEU A 173 -25.69 -5.77 1.41
N GLY A 174 -26.90 -5.60 1.93
CA GLY A 174 -28.01 -4.87 1.31
C GLY A 174 -28.98 -5.74 0.50
N ALA A 175 -28.59 -6.92 0.04
CA ALA A 175 -29.47 -7.82 -0.72
C ALA A 175 -30.44 -8.59 0.20
N GLU A 176 -31.44 -9.24 -0.41
CA GLU A 176 -32.40 -10.10 0.30
C GLU A 176 -31.73 -11.31 0.97
N ASP A 177 -30.62 -11.78 0.41
CA ASP A 177 -29.82 -12.89 0.91
C ASP A 177 -28.58 -12.44 1.71
N GLU A 178 -28.64 -11.25 2.33
CA GLU A 178 -27.61 -10.76 3.26
C GLU A 178 -27.35 -11.77 4.40
N ARG A 179 -26.07 -12.08 4.66
CA ARG A 179 -25.66 -13.03 5.72
C ARG A 179 -24.51 -12.49 6.54
N ILE A 180 -24.57 -12.69 7.86
CA ILE A 180 -23.53 -12.30 8.83
C ILE A 180 -23.22 -13.50 9.71
N GLU A 181 -22.02 -14.03 9.60
CA GLU A 181 -21.64 -15.30 10.22
C GLU A 181 -20.19 -15.28 10.72
N ASP A 182 -19.82 -16.28 11.53
CA ASP A 182 -18.43 -16.51 11.90
C ASP A 182 -17.62 -16.95 10.67
N GLY A 183 -16.75 -16.05 10.22
CA GLY A 183 -15.94 -16.20 9.01
C GLY A 183 -14.82 -17.22 9.13
N TRP A 184 -14.65 -17.87 10.28
CA TRP A 184 -13.75 -19.01 10.45
C TRP A 184 -14.33 -20.32 9.91
N THR A 185 -15.65 -20.43 9.81
CA THR A 185 -16.32 -21.74 9.70
C THR A 185 -16.64 -22.19 8.28
N HIS A 186 -16.74 -21.27 7.31
CA HIS A 186 -17.06 -21.60 5.93
C HIS A 186 -16.21 -20.86 4.88
N VAL A 187 -16.47 -21.21 3.61
CA VAL A 187 -15.94 -20.50 2.44
C VAL A 187 -17.00 -19.49 2.01
N PRO A 188 -16.72 -18.19 2.12
CA PRO A 188 -17.71 -17.16 1.84
C PRO A 188 -17.81 -16.88 0.33
N GLY A 189 -18.93 -16.29 -0.08
CA GLY A 189 -19.22 -15.89 -1.44
C GLY A 189 -18.39 -14.73 -1.96
N PRO A 190 -18.55 -14.36 -3.25
CA PRO A 190 -17.71 -13.35 -3.91
C PRO A 190 -17.96 -11.91 -3.41
N LEU A 191 -19.12 -11.61 -2.82
CA LEU A 191 -19.46 -10.29 -2.28
C LEU A 191 -19.34 -10.27 -0.76
N THR A 192 -18.12 -10.45 -0.29
CA THR A 192 -17.82 -10.56 1.15
C THR A 192 -16.94 -9.40 1.63
N VAL A 193 -17.33 -8.84 2.77
CA VAL A 193 -16.47 -8.02 3.63
C VAL A 193 -16.13 -8.84 4.86
N PHE A 194 -14.87 -8.87 5.25
CA PHE A 194 -14.47 -9.46 6.53
C PHE A 194 -14.31 -8.37 7.58
N ALA A 195 -14.85 -8.60 8.75
CA ALA A 195 -14.64 -7.76 9.92
C ALA A 195 -13.74 -8.50 10.92
N LEU A 196 -12.69 -7.83 11.36
CA LEU A 196 -11.72 -8.35 12.31
C LEU A 196 -11.80 -7.59 13.63
N VAL A 197 -11.81 -8.33 14.73
CA VAL A 197 -11.41 -7.79 16.04
C VAL A 197 -10.10 -8.47 16.41
N CYS A 198 -9.01 -7.74 16.25
CA CYS A 198 -7.66 -8.31 16.29
C CYS A 198 -7.24 -8.73 17.70
N ALA A 199 -6.77 -9.96 17.84
CA ALA A 199 -6.12 -10.48 19.05
C ALA A 199 -4.77 -11.08 18.66
N GLY A 200 -3.67 -10.42 19.06
CA GLY A 200 -2.32 -10.80 18.66
C GLY A 200 -1.24 -9.87 19.20
N PRO A 201 0.02 -9.97 18.70
CA PRO A 201 1.16 -9.21 19.21
C PRO A 201 1.11 -7.73 18.81
N ALA A 202 1.61 -6.84 19.68
CA ALA A 202 1.79 -5.43 19.33
C ALA A 202 3.12 -5.24 18.57
N LEU A 203 3.04 -4.77 17.32
CA LEU A 203 4.20 -4.19 16.63
C LEU A 203 4.18 -2.67 16.80
N PRO A 204 5.33 -2.03 17.03
CA PRO A 204 5.37 -0.58 17.12
C PRO A 204 5.09 0.04 15.74
N LEU A 205 4.51 1.24 15.74
CA LEU A 205 4.25 2.00 14.51
C LEU A 205 5.55 2.43 13.82
N THR A 206 6.56 2.77 14.63
CA THR A 206 7.90 3.18 14.20
C THR A 206 8.95 2.45 15.03
N GLY A 207 10.15 2.28 14.48
CA GLY A 207 11.24 1.62 15.19
C GLY A 207 10.98 0.13 15.40
N LEU A 208 10.56 -0.56 14.33
CA LEU A 208 10.41 -2.02 14.33
C LEU A 208 11.73 -2.65 14.80
N PRO A 209 11.67 -3.67 15.68
CA PRO A 209 12.89 -4.34 16.13
C PRO A 209 13.59 -5.01 14.95
N ASP A 210 14.92 -5.12 15.00
CA ASP A 210 15.70 -5.75 13.93
C ASP A 210 15.23 -7.17 13.60
N SER A 211 14.75 -7.91 14.61
CA SER A 211 14.21 -9.27 14.48
C SER A 211 12.90 -9.35 13.70
N ALA A 212 12.24 -8.21 13.41
CA ALA A 212 11.08 -8.17 12.52
C ALA A 212 11.46 -8.33 11.04
N PHE A 213 12.75 -8.23 10.70
CA PHE A 213 13.27 -8.33 9.35
C PHE A 213 14.07 -9.63 9.19
N GLU A 214 13.82 -10.35 8.11
CA GLU A 214 14.79 -11.31 7.60
C GLU A 214 16.04 -10.53 7.18
N HIS A 215 17.23 -10.91 7.67
CA HIS A 215 18.49 -10.25 7.30
C HIS A 215 19.70 -11.18 7.44
N ASP A 216 20.78 -10.92 6.71
CA ASP A 216 22.06 -11.64 6.77
C ASP A 216 23.09 -10.94 7.66
N GLY A 217 22.63 -9.99 8.49
CA GLY A 217 23.46 -9.09 9.28
C GLY A 217 23.58 -7.69 8.65
N GLN A 218 23.24 -7.55 7.37
CA GLN A 218 23.14 -6.26 6.69
C GLN A 218 21.71 -5.71 6.80
N LEU A 219 21.49 -4.88 7.83
CA LEU A 219 20.36 -3.97 7.89
C LEU A 219 20.78 -2.68 8.62
N THR A 220 20.02 -1.61 8.39
CA THR A 220 20.10 -0.41 9.22
C THR A 220 19.46 -0.72 10.57
N LYS A 221 20.30 -0.80 11.61
CA LYS A 221 19.92 -1.09 13.00
C LYS A 221 18.85 -0.12 13.51
N ARG A 222 17.91 -0.60 14.33
CA ARG A 222 16.72 0.16 14.79
C ARG A 222 17.01 1.62 15.14
N ASP A 223 17.98 1.91 16.01
CA ASP A 223 18.21 3.28 16.51
C ASP A 223 18.79 4.19 15.41
N VAL A 224 19.70 3.64 14.59
CA VAL A 224 20.25 4.32 13.40
C VAL A 224 19.16 4.53 12.34
N ARG A 225 18.25 3.57 12.19
CA ARG A 225 17.12 3.63 11.25
C ARG A 225 16.06 4.65 11.68
N ALA A 226 15.78 4.74 12.98
CA ALA A 226 14.92 5.78 13.53
C ALA A 226 15.51 7.17 13.24
N SER A 227 16.83 7.34 13.43
CA SER A 227 17.53 8.58 13.05
C SER A 227 17.43 8.85 11.55
N ALA A 228 17.67 7.85 10.69
CA ALA A 228 17.54 8.02 9.24
C ALA A 228 16.14 8.51 8.84
N LEU A 229 15.08 7.87 9.35
CA LEU A 229 13.69 8.25 9.07
C LEU A 229 13.35 9.66 9.57
N ALA A 230 13.90 10.08 10.71
CA ALA A 230 13.71 11.44 11.22
C ALA A 230 14.30 12.50 10.28
N HIS A 231 15.45 12.23 9.66
CA HIS A 231 16.06 13.14 8.69
C HIS A 231 15.40 13.06 7.30
N LEU A 232 14.96 11.87 6.87
CA LEU A 232 14.21 11.67 5.62
C LEU A 232 12.85 12.37 5.65
N ALA A 233 12.24 12.45 6.84
CA ALA A 233 10.99 13.16 7.15
C ALA A 233 9.85 12.84 6.15
N PRO A 234 9.27 11.62 6.20
CA PRO A 234 8.24 11.20 5.25
C PRO A 234 7.01 12.12 5.30
N VAL A 235 6.57 12.58 4.12
CA VAL A 235 5.28 13.27 3.93
C VAL A 235 4.35 12.35 3.12
N PRO A 236 3.03 12.30 3.43
CA PRO A 236 2.08 11.49 2.67
C PRO A 236 2.18 11.66 1.15
N GLY A 237 2.35 10.56 0.42
CA GLY A 237 2.38 10.54 -1.05
C GLY A 237 3.78 10.52 -1.68
N GLU A 238 4.79 10.84 -0.87
CA GLU A 238 6.17 10.93 -1.34
C GLU A 238 6.79 9.57 -1.69
N LEU A 239 7.70 9.62 -2.65
CA LEU A 239 8.51 8.52 -3.15
C LEU A 239 9.93 8.56 -2.56
N LEU A 240 10.33 7.45 -1.92
CA LEU A 240 11.70 7.21 -1.48
C LEU A 240 12.46 6.31 -2.45
N TRP A 241 13.71 6.66 -2.75
CA TRP A 241 14.72 5.69 -3.18
C TRP A 241 15.50 5.16 -1.97
N ASP A 242 15.48 3.85 -1.73
CA ASP A 242 16.29 3.17 -0.71
C ASP A 242 17.47 2.48 -1.42
N VAL A 243 18.62 3.15 -1.48
CA VAL A 243 19.79 2.75 -2.25
C VAL A 243 20.74 1.90 -1.40
N GLY A 244 21.08 0.71 -1.90
CA GLY A 244 21.82 -0.28 -1.12
C GLY A 244 20.96 -0.81 0.03
N ALA A 245 19.72 -1.17 -0.30
CA ALA A 245 18.65 -1.40 0.67
C ALA A 245 18.93 -2.57 1.65
N GLY A 246 19.76 -3.55 1.28
CA GLY A 246 20.08 -4.70 2.13
C GLY A 246 18.84 -5.52 2.47
N ALA A 247 18.33 -5.39 3.70
CA ALA A 247 17.07 -6.01 4.14
C ALA A 247 15.82 -5.17 3.82
N GLY A 248 15.96 -3.96 3.27
CA GLY A 248 14.85 -3.04 2.93
C GLY A 248 14.28 -2.30 4.12
N SER A 249 14.97 -2.32 5.26
CA SER A 249 14.43 -1.90 6.55
C SER A 249 13.98 -0.43 6.58
N VAL A 250 14.67 0.47 5.86
CA VAL A 250 14.33 1.90 5.79
C VAL A 250 13.15 2.11 4.84
N GLY A 251 13.20 1.56 3.63
CA GLY A 251 12.11 1.63 2.65
C GLY A 251 10.79 1.03 3.15
N ILE A 252 10.87 -0.03 3.96
CA ILE A 252 9.70 -0.65 4.59
C ILE A 252 9.09 0.25 5.67
N GLU A 253 9.89 0.79 6.60
CA GLU A 253 9.34 1.71 7.61
C GLU A 253 8.83 3.02 7.00
N TRP A 254 9.49 3.53 5.96
CA TRP A 254 8.99 4.65 5.15
C TRP A 254 7.60 4.35 4.57
N SER A 255 7.44 3.18 3.93
CA SER A 255 6.16 2.78 3.33
C SER A 255 5.07 2.48 4.38
N ARG A 256 5.45 2.20 5.63
CA ARG A 256 4.52 2.02 6.76
C ARG A 256 4.09 3.33 7.39
N ALA A 257 4.86 4.41 7.23
CA ALA A 257 4.57 5.71 7.82
C ALA A 257 3.23 6.29 7.32
N HIS A 258 2.89 6.07 6.05
CA HIS A 258 1.59 6.45 5.50
C HIS A 258 1.18 5.54 4.33
N PRO A 259 -0.12 5.19 4.15
CA PRO A 259 -0.58 4.35 3.04
C PRO A 259 -0.31 4.89 1.62
N LEU A 260 -0.07 6.20 1.49
CA LEU A 260 0.27 6.85 0.22
C LEU A 260 1.77 6.91 -0.05
N ASN A 261 2.63 6.66 0.94
CA ASN A 261 4.06 6.65 0.71
C ASN A 261 4.45 5.50 -0.22
N ARG A 262 5.38 5.79 -1.11
CA ARG A 262 5.94 4.83 -2.08
C ARG A 262 7.43 4.69 -1.82
N ALA A 263 7.97 3.51 -2.06
CA ALA A 263 9.41 3.27 -2.00
C ALA A 263 9.86 2.39 -3.16
N ILE A 264 11.04 2.69 -3.68
CA ILE A 264 11.80 1.84 -4.58
C ILE A 264 13.08 1.46 -3.85
N ALA A 265 13.24 0.18 -3.54
CA ALA A 265 14.48 -0.36 -2.98
C ALA A 265 15.40 -0.81 -4.12
N ILE A 266 16.63 -0.31 -4.12
CA ILE A 266 17.66 -0.61 -5.11
C ILE A 266 18.73 -1.46 -4.44
N GLU A 267 18.88 -2.69 -4.90
CA GLU A 267 19.82 -3.67 -4.34
C GLU A 267 20.47 -4.47 -5.46
N ARG A 268 21.79 -4.63 -5.41
CA ARG A 268 22.55 -5.32 -6.46
C ARG A 268 22.54 -6.83 -6.27
N ASP A 269 22.47 -7.29 -5.02
CA ASP A 269 22.50 -8.71 -4.69
C ASP A 269 21.10 -9.31 -4.89
N PRO A 270 20.94 -10.31 -5.80
CA PRO A 270 19.62 -10.87 -6.07
C PRO A 270 18.96 -11.54 -4.87
N ALA A 271 19.74 -12.19 -4.00
CA ALA A 271 19.20 -12.87 -2.82
C ALA A 271 18.69 -11.87 -1.76
N ARG A 272 19.37 -10.72 -1.62
CA ARG A 272 18.88 -9.59 -0.81
C ARG A 272 17.68 -8.91 -1.44
N ALA A 273 17.66 -8.72 -2.76
CA ALA A 273 16.49 -8.18 -3.46
C ALA A 273 15.23 -9.04 -3.21
N GLU A 274 15.33 -10.37 -3.32
CA GLU A 274 14.23 -11.27 -2.99
C GLU A 274 13.82 -11.19 -1.51
N ARG A 275 14.80 -11.04 -0.61
CA ARG A 275 14.56 -10.85 0.82
C ARG A 275 13.80 -9.57 1.12
N ILE A 276 14.11 -8.47 0.42
CA ILE A 276 13.37 -7.21 0.54
C ILE A 276 11.91 -7.43 0.18
N THR A 277 11.62 -8.14 -0.93
CA THR A 277 10.25 -8.48 -1.32
C THR A 277 9.52 -9.27 -0.23
N ARG A 278 10.18 -10.29 0.36
CA ARG A 278 9.61 -11.07 1.47
C ARG A 278 9.36 -10.24 2.72
N ASN A 279 10.31 -9.36 3.10
CA ASN A 279 10.17 -8.45 4.23
C ASN A 279 9.05 -7.44 4.00
N ALA A 280 8.93 -6.88 2.79
CA ALA A 280 7.92 -5.91 2.44
C ALA A 280 6.51 -6.50 2.53
N ALA A 281 6.29 -7.70 1.95
CA ALA A 281 5.05 -8.45 2.16
C ALA A 281 4.82 -8.71 3.66
N THR A 282 5.86 -9.21 4.34
CA THR A 282 5.78 -9.57 5.76
C THR A 282 5.40 -8.43 6.68
N LEU A 283 5.81 -7.22 6.34
CA LEU A 283 5.59 -6.02 7.15
C LEU A 283 4.47 -5.14 6.56
N GLY A 284 3.65 -5.70 5.67
CA GLY A 284 2.39 -5.11 5.21
C GLY A 284 2.53 -3.98 4.19
N VAL A 285 3.64 -3.95 3.46
CA VAL A 285 3.91 -2.99 2.38
C VAL A 285 4.32 -3.71 1.08
N PRO A 286 3.52 -4.67 0.59
CA PRO A 286 3.86 -5.47 -0.60
C PRO A 286 4.01 -4.64 -1.89
N GLU A 287 3.58 -3.38 -1.89
CA GLU A 287 3.75 -2.45 -3.01
C GLU A 287 5.15 -1.83 -3.11
N LEU A 288 6.02 -2.01 -2.11
CA LEU A 288 7.41 -1.60 -2.19
C LEU A 288 8.06 -2.26 -3.40
N ARG A 289 8.51 -1.45 -4.35
CA ARG A 289 9.12 -1.94 -5.59
C ARG A 289 10.59 -2.25 -5.33
N VAL A 290 11.04 -3.43 -5.75
CA VAL A 290 12.46 -3.80 -5.74
C VAL A 290 13.03 -3.70 -7.14
N VAL A 291 14.17 -3.04 -7.27
CA VAL A 291 14.96 -2.96 -8.51
C VAL A 291 16.29 -3.65 -8.25
N THR A 292 16.47 -4.81 -8.87
CA THR A 292 17.71 -5.58 -8.75
C THR A 292 18.74 -5.05 -9.73
N GLY A 293 19.81 -4.45 -9.22
CA GLY A 293 20.89 -3.92 -10.05
C GLY A 293 21.82 -2.97 -9.30
N PRO A 294 22.98 -2.63 -9.88
CA PRO A 294 23.91 -1.68 -9.29
C PRO A 294 23.40 -0.25 -9.44
N ALA A 295 23.51 0.55 -8.38
CA ALA A 295 23.43 2.01 -8.47
C ALA A 295 24.84 2.57 -8.79
N PRO A 296 24.97 3.65 -9.58
CA PRO A 296 23.90 4.55 -10.03
C PRO A 296 23.11 4.09 -11.27
N ASP A 297 23.57 3.09 -12.03
CA ASP A 297 22.94 2.71 -13.31
C ASP A 297 21.45 2.35 -13.19
N ALA A 298 21.10 1.61 -12.13
CA ALA A 298 19.71 1.23 -11.83
C ALA A 298 18.79 2.44 -11.53
N LEU A 299 19.35 3.62 -11.23
CA LEU A 299 18.59 4.83 -10.93
C LEU A 299 18.08 5.53 -12.19
N ALA A 300 18.74 5.33 -13.34
CA ALA A 300 18.55 6.15 -14.55
C ALA A 300 17.12 6.10 -15.14
N THR A 301 16.37 5.03 -14.88
CA THR A 301 15.02 4.82 -15.43
C THR A 301 13.92 4.96 -14.38
N LEU A 302 14.28 5.33 -13.14
CA LEU A 302 13.34 5.42 -12.04
C LEU A 302 12.60 6.76 -12.07
N PRO A 303 11.33 6.79 -11.61
CA PRO A 303 10.64 8.04 -11.39
C PRO A 303 11.37 8.89 -10.36
N HIS A 304 11.28 10.21 -10.54
CA HIS A 304 11.91 11.20 -9.68
C HIS A 304 11.52 11.00 -8.21
N PRO A 305 12.48 10.89 -7.27
CA PRO A 305 12.19 10.72 -5.85
C PRO A 305 11.89 12.06 -5.18
N ASP A 306 11.22 12.01 -4.04
CA ASP A 306 11.10 13.14 -3.11
C ASP A 306 12.19 13.06 -2.01
N ALA A 307 12.63 11.83 -1.69
CA ALA A 307 13.73 11.55 -0.78
C ALA A 307 14.60 10.38 -1.26
N VAL A 308 15.87 10.39 -0.87
CA VAL A 308 16.84 9.32 -1.14
C VAL A 308 17.54 8.94 0.16
N PHE A 309 17.52 7.66 0.48
CA PHE A 309 18.37 7.07 1.50
C PHE A 309 19.51 6.29 0.85
N ILE A 310 20.75 6.52 1.28
CA ILE A 310 21.93 5.78 0.82
C ILE A 310 22.47 4.98 2.01
N GLY A 311 22.09 3.70 2.08
CA GLY A 311 22.55 2.76 3.11
C GLY A 311 23.81 1.99 2.70
N GLY A 312 24.10 1.92 1.41
CA GLY A 312 25.27 1.21 0.87
C GLY A 312 25.75 1.79 -0.46
N GLY A 313 26.99 1.46 -0.81
CA GLY A 313 27.58 1.86 -2.09
C GLY A 313 28.06 3.30 -2.17
N LEU A 314 28.15 4.03 -1.06
CA LEU A 314 28.58 5.45 -1.06
C LEU A 314 29.95 5.67 -1.75
N THR A 315 30.85 4.68 -1.68
CA THR A 315 32.17 4.70 -2.33
C THR A 315 32.13 4.38 -3.83
N VAL A 316 30.97 3.99 -4.38
CA VAL A 316 30.79 3.81 -5.82
C VAL A 316 30.87 5.18 -6.49
N PRO A 317 31.78 5.37 -7.47
CA PRO A 317 31.94 6.66 -8.14
C PRO A 317 30.63 7.19 -8.73
N GLY A 318 30.34 8.46 -8.49
CA GLY A 318 29.17 9.16 -9.00
C GLY A 318 27.83 8.80 -8.35
N LEU A 319 27.78 7.85 -7.40
CA LEU A 319 26.51 7.49 -6.76
C LEU A 319 25.90 8.66 -5.99
N LEU A 320 26.68 9.28 -5.11
CA LEU A 320 26.21 10.41 -4.31
C LEU A 320 25.78 11.58 -5.20
N ASP A 321 26.56 11.87 -6.25
CA ASP A 321 26.25 12.93 -7.21
C ASP A 321 24.96 12.65 -7.98
N ALA A 322 24.74 11.41 -8.42
CA ALA A 322 23.51 11.00 -9.09
C ALA A 322 22.28 11.16 -8.19
N CYS A 323 22.39 10.80 -6.90
CA CYS A 323 21.33 11.02 -5.93
C CYS A 323 21.07 12.51 -5.67
N LEU A 324 22.13 13.31 -5.53
CA LEU A 324 22.00 14.77 -5.31
C LEU A 324 21.46 15.50 -6.54
N ALA A 325 21.73 15.02 -7.75
CA ALA A 325 21.24 15.61 -8.99
C ALA A 325 19.71 15.53 -9.13
N THR A 326 19.04 14.67 -8.34
CA THR A 326 17.58 14.66 -8.25
C THR A 326 17.02 15.90 -7.53
N GLY A 327 17.81 16.61 -6.72
CA GLY A 327 17.29 17.68 -5.87
C GLY A 327 16.33 17.19 -4.77
N ALA A 328 16.21 15.88 -4.58
CA ALA A 328 15.49 15.29 -3.45
C ALA A 328 16.28 15.46 -2.15
N ARG A 329 15.60 15.27 -1.03
CA ARG A 329 16.25 15.21 0.30
C ARG A 329 17.12 13.96 0.35
N VAL A 330 18.38 14.09 0.75
CA VAL A 330 19.32 12.96 0.79
C VAL A 330 19.76 12.68 2.21
N VAL A 331 19.64 11.43 2.65
CA VAL A 331 20.24 10.93 3.89
C VAL A 331 21.19 9.80 3.54
N ALA A 332 22.47 9.93 3.89
CA ALA A 332 23.50 8.96 3.55
C ALA A 332 24.25 8.49 4.81
N HIS A 333 24.40 7.18 4.96
CA HIS A 333 25.07 6.57 6.11
C HIS A 333 26.40 5.94 5.67
N GLY A 334 27.44 6.16 6.47
CA GLY A 334 28.79 5.64 6.26
C GLY A 334 29.36 5.02 7.55
N VAL A 335 30.04 3.88 7.40
CA VAL A 335 30.69 3.15 8.52
C VAL A 335 32.17 2.89 8.30
N THR A 336 32.70 3.21 7.11
CA THR A 336 34.13 3.09 6.78
C THR A 336 34.74 4.47 6.66
N LEU A 337 36.05 4.59 6.85
CA LEU A 337 36.75 5.88 6.74
C LEU A 337 36.59 6.51 5.36
N GLU A 338 36.56 5.72 4.29
CA GLU A 338 36.32 6.19 2.92
C GLU A 338 34.92 6.79 2.78
N ALA A 339 33.91 6.13 3.34
CA ALA A 339 32.55 6.64 3.37
C ALA A 339 32.47 7.92 4.22
N GLU A 340 33.10 7.95 5.39
CA GLU A 340 33.16 9.13 6.27
C GLU A 340 33.81 10.32 5.56
N GLN A 341 34.90 10.10 4.80
CA GLN A 341 35.56 11.17 4.03
C GLN A 341 34.63 11.74 2.94
N ILE A 342 33.86 10.89 2.26
CA ILE A 342 32.87 11.33 1.27
C ILE A 342 31.78 12.18 1.93
N LEU A 343 31.24 11.74 3.08
CA LEU A 343 30.23 12.49 3.82
C LEU A 343 30.76 13.82 4.37
N ALA A 344 31.99 13.84 4.88
CA ALA A 344 32.65 15.07 5.33
C ALA A 344 32.85 16.07 4.19
N ASN A 345 33.24 15.60 3.01
CA ASN A 345 33.38 16.44 1.81
C ASN A 345 32.02 16.96 1.32
N ALA A 346 30.98 16.12 1.37
CA ALA A 346 29.61 16.53 1.03
C ALA A 346 29.11 17.63 1.97
N TYR A 347 29.30 17.45 3.29
CA TYR A 347 28.99 18.46 4.29
C TYR A 347 29.79 19.77 4.08
N ALA A 348 31.11 19.67 3.85
CA ALA A 348 31.94 20.84 3.64
C ALA A 348 31.54 21.66 2.39
N SER A 349 31.06 20.99 1.35
CA SER A 349 30.67 21.63 0.08
C SER A 349 29.22 22.12 0.05
N ARG A 350 28.30 21.47 0.78
CA ARG A 350 26.84 21.72 0.67
C ARG A 350 26.15 22.08 1.98
N GLY A 351 26.83 21.97 3.12
CA GLY A 351 26.22 22.13 4.44
C GLY A 351 25.30 20.94 4.79
N GLY A 352 24.14 21.25 5.37
CA GLY A 352 23.23 20.25 5.93
C GLY A 352 23.62 19.84 7.35
N GLU A 353 23.33 18.60 7.72
CA GLU A 353 23.62 18.05 9.04
C GLU A 353 24.55 16.84 8.91
N LEU A 354 25.68 16.85 9.62
CA LEU A 354 26.61 15.73 9.71
C LEU A 354 26.68 15.25 11.16
N THR A 355 26.16 14.04 11.40
CA THR A 355 25.97 13.47 12.73
C THR A 355 26.74 12.17 12.87
N ARG A 356 27.42 11.99 14.01
CA ARG A 356 28.07 10.72 14.37
C ARG A 356 27.23 10.02 15.44
N ILE A 357 26.77 8.80 15.15
CA ILE A 357 25.82 8.05 15.97
C ILE A 357 26.54 6.82 16.55
N ALA A 358 26.76 6.81 17.86
CA ALA A 358 27.25 5.66 18.62
C ALA A 358 26.14 5.15 19.54
N VAL A 359 25.89 3.84 19.52
CA VAL A 359 24.83 3.20 20.30
C VAL A 359 25.37 1.96 20.98
N ASP A 360 25.25 1.92 22.29
CA ASP A 360 25.67 0.80 23.12
C ASP A 360 24.43 0.15 23.74
N HIS A 361 24.38 -1.18 23.68
CA HIS A 361 23.28 -1.94 24.26
C HIS A 361 23.78 -2.80 25.41
N ALA A 362 22.99 -2.86 26.48
CA ALA A 362 23.26 -3.77 27.59
C ALA A 362 23.11 -5.22 27.13
N GLN A 363 24.13 -6.04 27.36
CA GLN A 363 24.13 -7.48 27.10
C GLN A 363 24.76 -8.25 28.28
N PRO A 364 24.44 -9.55 28.43
CA PRO A 364 25.11 -10.39 29.42
C PRO A 364 26.63 -10.43 29.21
N LEU A 365 27.38 -10.26 30.30
CA LEU A 365 28.84 -10.34 30.35
C LEU A 365 29.23 -11.24 31.54
N GLY A 366 29.35 -12.54 31.28
CA GLY A 366 29.46 -13.54 32.35
C GLY A 366 28.20 -13.54 33.23
N GLY A 367 28.36 -13.38 34.55
CA GLY A 367 27.25 -13.24 35.49
C GLY A 367 26.73 -11.81 35.68
N PHE A 368 27.24 -10.83 34.93
CA PHE A 368 26.89 -9.42 35.04
C PHE A 368 26.30 -8.88 33.72
N THR A 369 26.02 -7.58 33.68
CA THR A 369 25.58 -6.86 32.48
C THR A 369 26.65 -5.85 32.09
N GLY A 370 27.03 -5.85 30.80
CA GLY A 370 27.99 -4.91 30.22
C GLY A 370 27.42 -4.20 29.00
N TRP A 371 28.10 -3.13 28.60
CA TRP A 371 27.80 -2.42 27.35
C TRP A 371 28.46 -3.11 26.17
N THR A 372 27.68 -3.49 25.17
CA THR A 372 28.17 -3.94 23.87
C THR A 372 28.00 -2.81 22.86
N PRO A 373 29.08 -2.18 22.38
CA PRO A 373 28.99 -1.09 21.43
C PRO A 373 28.64 -1.61 20.03
N SER A 374 27.74 -0.88 19.35
CA SER A 374 27.49 -1.07 17.92
C SER A 374 28.54 -0.32 17.11
N ARG A 375 28.69 -0.69 15.82
CA ARG A 375 29.52 0.12 14.91
C ARG A 375 28.97 1.54 14.86
N THR A 376 29.83 2.52 15.09
CA THR A 376 29.49 3.93 14.93
C THR A 376 29.14 4.23 13.48
N VAL A 377 28.07 5.01 13.28
CA VAL A 377 27.60 5.41 11.96
C VAL A 377 27.76 6.92 11.82
N THR A 378 28.41 7.35 10.75
CA THR A 378 28.38 8.76 10.33
C THR A 378 27.21 8.93 9.36
N SER A 379 26.30 9.83 9.67
CA SER A 379 25.12 10.14 8.88
C SER A 379 25.23 11.58 8.38
N TRP A 380 25.00 11.79 7.10
CA TRP A 380 24.86 13.12 6.52
C TRP A 380 23.46 13.28 5.95
N SER A 381 22.85 14.42 6.21
CA SER A 381 21.53 14.80 5.71
C SER A 381 21.61 16.12 4.96
N SER A 382 21.11 16.14 3.73
CA SER A 382 20.94 17.32 2.88
C SER A 382 19.47 17.53 2.58
N ARG A 383 18.99 18.76 2.74
CA ARG A 383 17.63 19.17 2.39
C ARG A 383 17.61 20.03 1.14
#